data_AF-A0A819I626-F1
#
_entry.id   AF-A0A819I626-F1
#
_cell.length_a   1.000
_cell.length_b   1.000
_cell.length_c   1.000
_cell.angle_alpha   90.00
_cell.angle_beta   90.00
_cell.angle_gamma   90.00
#
_symmetry.space_group_name_H-M   'P 1'
#
loop_
_entity.id
_entity.type
_entity.pdbx_description
1 polymer ?
#
loop_
_entity_poly.entity_id
_entity_poly.type
_entity_poly.pdbx_seq_one_letter_code
_entity_poly.pdbx_strand_id
1 'polypeptide(L)'
;MCKGKSIYHGPTDGVLPYFINQGYHCELQENPADFALDILVEANHKFEELEKLHQAYLQSPMHMNITMSSEHHSSVGTIEKRHRMRQGTATHALATEFFYVSQRTLRNAVRNPALFLSQVVVAIIMGLLVGLVFYDMELTIDPGVQNRLGAIFFIVVSQIFSTLTAIEPLIKERVLFIH
;
A
#
# COMPACT_ATOMS: atom_id res chain seq x y z
N MET A 1 -9.10 16.69 13.16
CA MET A 1 -8.53 15.93 14.31
C MET A 1 -7.06 16.29 14.42
N CYS A 2 -6.51 16.39 15.63
CA CYS A 2 -5.09 16.69 15.85
C CYS A 2 -4.56 15.83 17.02
N LYS A 3 -3.37 15.23 16.85
CA LYS A 3 -2.77 14.23 17.79
C LYS A 3 -3.76 13.15 18.29
N GLY A 4 -4.61 12.63 17.41
CA GLY A 4 -5.61 11.61 17.76
C GLY A 4 -6.84 12.13 18.51
N LYS A 5 -6.92 13.44 18.81
CA LYS A 5 -8.07 14.07 19.46
C LYS A 5 -9.00 14.70 18.43
N SER A 6 -10.31 14.50 18.61
CA SER A 6 -11.32 15.18 17.80
C SER A 6 -11.56 16.58 18.34
N ILE A 7 -11.56 17.55 17.44
CA ILE A 7 -11.67 18.97 17.73
C ILE A 7 -12.99 19.53 17.20
N TYR A 8 -13.47 18.98 16.10
CA TYR A 8 -14.77 19.28 15.54
C TYR A 8 -15.27 18.08 14.74
N HIS A 9 -16.54 17.75 14.89
CA HIS A 9 -17.27 16.85 14.03
C HIS A 9 -18.72 17.34 14.01
N GLY A 10 -19.25 17.61 12.82
CA GLY A 10 -20.54 18.25 12.66
C GLY A 10 -20.75 18.77 11.24
N PRO A 11 -21.88 19.45 10.98
CA PRO A 11 -22.18 20.04 9.68
C PRO A 11 -21.16 21.11 9.27
N THR A 12 -20.84 21.20 7.99
CA THR A 12 -19.86 22.18 7.47
C THR A 12 -20.23 23.64 7.82
N ASP A 13 -21.52 23.97 7.79
CA ASP A 13 -22.03 25.31 8.10
C ASP A 13 -21.80 25.72 9.56
N GLY A 14 -21.62 24.74 10.45
CA GLY A 14 -21.41 24.95 11.89
C GLY A 14 -19.93 25.11 12.27
N VAL A 15 -18.99 24.98 11.34
CA VAL A 15 -17.55 25.00 11.61
C VAL A 15 -17.07 26.41 12.00
N LEU A 16 -17.35 27.43 11.18
CA LEU A 16 -16.93 28.80 11.49
C LEU A 16 -17.54 29.32 12.79
N PRO A 17 -18.87 29.21 13.02
CA PRO A 17 -19.47 29.69 14.27
C PRO A 17 -18.88 29.01 15.51
N TYR A 18 -18.50 27.73 15.41
CA TYR A 18 -17.84 27.02 16.50
C TYR A 18 -16.48 27.63 16.86
N PHE A 19 -15.60 27.84 15.88
CA PHE A 19 -14.28 28.42 16.13
C PHE A 19 -14.35 29.89 16.56
N ILE A 20 -15.31 30.65 16.04
CA ILE A 20 -15.60 32.03 16.48
C ILE A 20 -16.00 32.06 17.96
N ASN A 21 -16.85 31.14 18.41
CA ASN A 21 -17.23 31.02 19.82
C ASN A 21 -16.06 30.64 20.74
N GLN A 22 -15.00 30.02 20.20
CA GLN A 22 -13.77 29.70 20.93
C GLN A 22 -12.76 30.87 20.94
N GLY A 23 -13.07 31.99 20.28
CA GLY A 23 -12.26 33.20 20.24
C GLY A 23 -11.39 33.36 18.99
N TYR A 24 -11.59 32.55 17.94
CA TYR A 24 -10.85 32.65 16.69
C TYR A 24 -11.61 33.47 15.65
N HIS A 25 -10.95 34.44 15.03
CA HIS A 25 -11.56 35.29 14.00
C HIS A 25 -11.10 34.85 12.62
N CYS A 26 -12.06 34.51 11.75
CA CYS A 26 -11.81 34.21 10.34
C CYS A 26 -11.89 35.51 9.53
N GLU A 27 -10.94 35.74 8.62
CA GLU A 27 -11.01 36.86 7.69
C GLU A 27 -12.02 36.58 6.56
N LEU A 28 -12.68 37.64 6.05
CA LEU A 28 -13.76 37.54 5.05
C LEU A 28 -13.33 36.95 3.70
N GLN A 29 -12.02 36.93 3.41
CA GLN A 29 -11.46 36.40 2.15
C GLN A 29 -10.74 35.05 2.33
N GLU A 30 -10.73 34.50 3.54
CA GLU A 30 -10.04 33.25 3.83
C GLU A 30 -10.95 32.04 3.61
N ASN A 31 -10.38 30.93 3.15
CA ASN A 31 -11.09 29.67 3.02
C ASN A 31 -11.33 29.08 4.42
N PRO A 32 -12.59 28.79 4.82
CA PRO A 32 -12.91 28.23 6.13
C PRO A 32 -12.19 26.94 6.49
N ALA A 33 -11.86 26.12 5.48
CA ALA A 33 -11.13 24.88 5.71
C ALA A 33 -9.66 25.14 6.05
N ASP A 34 -9.03 26.11 5.39
CA ASP A 34 -7.63 26.49 5.64
C ASP A 34 -7.52 27.20 7.00
N PHE A 35 -8.44 28.11 7.31
CA PHE A 35 -8.57 28.72 8.63
C PHE A 35 -8.66 27.69 9.75
N ALA A 36 -9.53 26.67 9.60
CA ALA A 36 -9.65 25.60 10.59
C ALA A 36 -8.38 24.74 10.70
N LEU A 37 -7.64 24.54 9.60
CA LEU A 37 -6.36 23.83 9.62
C LEU A 37 -5.28 24.66 10.32
N ASP A 38 -5.23 25.97 10.11
CA ASP A 38 -4.25 26.86 10.74
C ASP A 38 -4.41 26.89 12.26
N ILE A 39 -5.65 26.93 12.75
CA ILE A 39 -5.94 26.77 14.20
C ILE A 39 -5.42 25.44 14.72
N LEU A 40 -5.62 24.35 13.96
CA LEU A 40 -5.16 23.01 14.36
C LEU A 40 -3.64 22.89 14.33
N VAL A 41 -2.97 23.56 13.39
CA VAL A 41 -1.50 23.62 13.29
C VAL A 41 -0.95 24.42 14.47
N GLU A 42 -1.53 25.57 14.81
CA GLU A 42 -1.10 26.35 15.97
C GLU A 42 -1.31 25.58 17.28
N ALA A 43 -2.47 24.96 17.46
CA ALA A 43 -2.77 24.11 18.61
C ALA A 43 -1.85 22.87 18.67
N ASN A 44 -1.34 22.36 17.54
CA ASN A 44 -0.40 21.24 17.52
C ASN A 44 0.93 21.58 18.23
N HIS A 45 1.35 22.85 18.19
CA HIS A 45 2.53 23.36 18.86
C HIS A 45 2.28 23.67 20.35
N LYS A 46 1.04 24.01 20.73
CA LYS A 46 0.66 24.36 22.11
C LYS A 46 -0.28 23.31 22.71
N PHE A 47 0.26 22.41 23.52
CA PHE A 47 -0.51 21.30 24.12
C PHE A 47 -1.72 21.76 24.95
N GLU A 48 -1.60 22.89 25.65
CA GLU A 48 -2.68 23.44 26.49
C GLU A 48 -3.88 23.94 25.65
N GLU A 49 -3.62 24.62 24.54
CA GLU A 49 -4.68 25.04 23.60
C GLU A 49 -5.37 23.83 22.96
N LEU A 50 -4.60 22.82 22.56
CA LEU A 50 -5.14 21.58 22.01
C LEU A 50 -6.06 20.85 23.01
N GLU A 51 -5.68 20.79 24.28
CA GLU A 51 -6.51 20.20 25.32
C GLU A 51 -7.78 21.02 25.55
N LYS A 52 -7.66 22.35 25.65
CA LYS A 52 -8.80 23.24 25.82
C LYS A 52 -9.83 23.07 24.70
N LEU A 53 -9.36 23.02 23.45
CA LEU A 53 -10.22 22.90 22.28
C LEU A 53 -10.87 21.51 22.19
N HIS A 54 -10.13 20.46 22.55
CA HIS A 54 -10.69 19.11 22.67
C HIS A 54 -11.77 19.03 23.76
N GLN A 55 -11.53 19.59 24.94
CA GLN A 55 -12.51 19.63 26.03
C GLN A 55 -13.74 20.46 25.66
N ALA A 56 -13.54 21.60 25.00
CA ALA A 56 -14.64 22.42 24.48
C ALA A 56 -15.51 21.67 23.47
N TYR A 57 -14.89 20.83 22.61
CA TYR A 57 -15.62 19.94 21.72
C TYR A 57 -16.42 18.87 22.49
N LEU A 58 -15.82 18.21 23.49
CA LEU A 58 -16.52 17.20 24.30
C LEU A 58 -17.73 17.77 25.05
N GLN A 59 -17.65 19.02 25.49
CA GLN A 59 -18.74 19.73 26.17
C GLN A 59 -19.77 20.32 25.20
N SER A 60 -19.47 20.34 23.89
CA SER A 60 -20.37 20.92 22.90
C SER A 60 -21.60 20.05 22.65
N PRO A 61 -22.75 20.67 22.29
CA PRO A 61 -23.95 19.92 21.92
C PRO A 61 -23.74 19.04 20.68
N MET A 62 -22.74 19.35 19.84
CA MET A 62 -22.40 18.59 18.65
C MET A 62 -21.87 17.20 19.03
N HIS A 63 -20.93 17.13 19.97
CA HIS A 63 -20.41 15.86 20.46
C HIS A 63 -21.53 15.02 21.10
N MET A 64 -22.37 15.64 21.93
CA MET A 64 -23.50 14.97 22.56
C MET A 64 -24.48 14.38 21.55
N ASN A 65 -24.82 15.13 20.49
CA ASN A 65 -25.74 14.67 19.45
C ASN A 65 -25.17 13.47 18.67
N ILE A 66 -23.87 13.49 18.38
CA ILE A 66 -23.18 12.38 17.72
C ILE A 66 -23.16 11.14 18.62
N THR A 67 -22.78 11.30 19.89
CA THR A 67 -22.73 10.19 20.86
C THR A 67 -24.13 9.58 21.05
N MET A 68 -25.16 10.41 21.22
CA MET A 68 -26.56 9.93 21.33
C MET A 68 -27.04 9.24 20.05
N SER A 69 -26.72 9.79 18.86
CA SER A 69 -27.07 9.13 17.60
C SER A 69 -26.36 7.80 17.43
N SER A 70 -25.12 7.68 17.91
CA SER A 70 -24.34 6.43 17.89
C SER A 70 -24.90 5.40 18.87
N GLU A 71 -25.34 5.80 20.07
CA GLU A 71 -25.99 4.93 21.05
C GLU A 71 -27.39 4.48 20.59
N HIS A 72 -28.16 5.39 19.96
CA HIS A 72 -29.47 5.04 19.42
C HIS A 72 -29.35 4.09 18.22
N HIS A 73 -28.31 4.26 17.42
CA HIS A 73 -27.97 3.33 16.35
C HIS A 73 -27.30 2.03 16.82
N SER A 74 -26.84 1.96 18.08
CA SER A 74 -26.35 0.72 18.70
C SER A 74 -27.49 -0.10 19.31
N SER A 75 -28.59 0.55 19.70
CA SER A 75 -29.80 -0.09 20.25
C SER A 75 -30.80 -0.52 19.16
N VAL A 76 -30.78 0.10 17.98
CA VAL A 76 -31.48 -0.39 16.80
C VAL A 76 -30.44 -1.05 15.89
N GLY A 77 -30.48 -2.38 15.73
CA GLY A 77 -29.55 -3.20 14.93
C GLY A 77 -29.47 -2.90 13.42
N THR A 78 -29.57 -1.64 13.03
CA THR A 78 -29.51 -1.11 11.66
C THR A 78 -28.07 -0.75 11.25
N ILE A 79 -27.19 -0.36 12.17
CA ILE A 79 -25.76 -0.12 11.85
C ILE A 79 -25.04 -1.43 11.52
N GLU A 80 -25.28 -2.52 12.28
CA GLU A 80 -24.73 -3.83 11.90
C GLU A 80 -25.17 -4.25 10.51
N LYS A 81 -26.44 -4.02 10.13
CA LYS A 81 -26.94 -4.39 8.80
C LYS A 81 -26.28 -3.58 7.69
N ARG A 82 -26.02 -2.27 7.87
CA ARG A 82 -25.38 -1.43 6.83
C ARG A 82 -23.88 -1.66 6.71
N HIS A 83 -23.19 -1.94 7.82
CA HIS A 83 -21.76 -2.27 7.79
C HIS A 83 -21.50 -3.71 7.31
N ARG A 84 -22.33 -4.69 7.72
CA ARG A 84 -22.29 -6.07 7.19
C ARG A 84 -22.71 -6.17 5.73
N MET A 85 -23.56 -5.26 5.22
CA MET A 85 -23.93 -5.26 3.80
C MET A 85 -22.79 -4.75 2.88
N ARG A 86 -21.74 -4.12 3.45
CA ARG A 86 -20.53 -3.72 2.71
C ARG A 86 -19.32 -4.60 3.01
N GLN A 87 -19.26 -5.22 4.18
CA GLN A 87 -18.40 -6.40 4.40
C GLN A 87 -19.08 -7.62 3.78
N GLY A 88 -19.09 -7.66 2.44
CA GLY A 88 -19.26 -8.92 1.76
C GLY A 88 -18.14 -9.84 2.21
N THR A 89 -18.44 -10.76 3.13
CA THR A 89 -17.70 -12.03 3.23
C THR A 89 -18.03 -12.78 1.95
N ALA A 90 -17.44 -12.33 0.85
CA ALA A 90 -17.54 -13.02 -0.39
C ALA A 90 -16.65 -14.23 -0.23
N THR A 91 -17.25 -15.35 0.17
CA THR A 91 -16.62 -16.67 0.11
C THR A 91 -16.47 -17.02 -1.36
N HIS A 92 -15.53 -16.36 -2.03
CA HIS A 92 -15.12 -16.72 -3.36
C HIS A 92 -14.32 -18.02 -3.25
N ALA A 93 -14.58 -18.96 -4.16
CA ALA A 93 -13.76 -20.15 -4.26
C ALA A 93 -12.30 -19.72 -4.48
N LEU A 94 -11.36 -20.32 -3.74
CA LEU A 94 -9.93 -20.02 -3.83
C LEU A 94 -9.41 -20.09 -5.28
N ALA A 95 -9.99 -20.94 -6.12
CA ALA A 95 -9.66 -21.05 -7.54
C ALA A 95 -9.99 -19.78 -8.33
N THR A 96 -11.11 -19.13 -8.03
CA THR A 96 -11.53 -17.90 -8.70
C THR A 96 -10.61 -16.74 -8.30
N GLU A 97 -10.28 -16.62 -7.01
CA GLU A 97 -9.34 -15.61 -6.53
C GLU A 97 -7.94 -15.82 -7.12
N PHE A 98 -7.46 -17.07 -7.11
CA PHE A 98 -6.18 -17.43 -7.71
C PHE A 98 -6.14 -17.10 -9.20
N PHE A 99 -7.20 -17.39 -9.95
CA PHE A 99 -7.28 -17.08 -11.38
C PHE A 99 -7.24 -15.57 -11.63
N TYR A 100 -8.03 -14.79 -10.90
CA TYR A 100 -8.05 -13.33 -11.08
C TYR A 100 -6.74 -12.66 -10.66
N VAL A 101 -6.14 -13.08 -9.55
CA VAL A 101 -4.84 -12.57 -9.12
C VAL A 101 -3.77 -12.96 -10.13
N SER A 102 -3.72 -14.22 -10.58
CA SER A 102 -2.78 -14.67 -11.62
C SER A 102 -2.95 -13.91 -12.92
N GLN A 103 -4.18 -13.65 -13.36
CA GLN A 103 -4.44 -12.86 -14.57
C GLN A 103 -3.95 -11.42 -14.42
N ARG A 104 -4.14 -10.80 -13.25
CA ARG A 104 -3.65 -9.45 -12.95
C ARG A 104 -2.12 -9.42 -12.94
N THR A 105 -1.48 -10.37 -12.26
CA THR A 105 -0.02 -10.50 -12.18
C THR A 105 0.57 -10.76 -13.56
N LEU A 106 -0.03 -11.62 -14.37
CA LEU A 106 0.42 -11.89 -15.74
C LEU A 106 0.29 -10.64 -16.63
N ARG A 107 -0.82 -9.91 -16.52
CA ARG A 107 -1.01 -8.65 -17.26
C ARG A 107 -0.02 -7.58 -16.83
N ASN A 108 0.34 -7.54 -15.55
CA ASN A 108 1.39 -6.65 -15.02
C ASN A 108 2.78 -7.06 -15.53
N ALA A 109 3.10 -8.36 -15.54
CA ALA A 109 4.35 -8.90 -16.05
C ALA A 109 4.55 -8.59 -17.54
N VAL A 110 3.50 -8.72 -18.35
CA VAL A 110 3.55 -8.39 -19.79
C VAL A 110 3.67 -6.88 -20.03
N ARG A 111 3.05 -6.05 -19.20
CA ARG A 111 3.11 -4.58 -19.31
C ARG A 111 4.41 -3.99 -18.78
N ASN A 112 5.13 -4.70 -17.91
CA ASN A 112 6.44 -4.31 -17.40
C ASN A 112 7.52 -5.28 -17.93
N PRO A 113 7.86 -5.20 -19.23
CA PRO A 113 8.80 -6.13 -19.84
C PRO A 113 10.24 -5.92 -19.38
N ALA A 114 10.54 -4.89 -18.58
CA ALA A 114 11.91 -4.55 -18.21
C ALA A 114 12.63 -5.71 -17.49
N LEU A 115 11.93 -6.41 -16.60
CA LEU A 115 12.48 -7.56 -15.87
C LEU A 115 12.66 -8.78 -16.79
N PHE A 116 11.64 -9.11 -17.59
CA PHE A 116 11.69 -10.23 -18.53
C PHE A 116 12.79 -10.03 -19.58
N LEU A 117 12.87 -8.83 -20.15
CA LEU A 117 13.89 -8.47 -21.14
C LEU A 117 15.31 -8.54 -20.53
N SER A 118 15.48 -8.06 -19.30
CA SER A 118 16.77 -8.14 -18.60
C SER A 118 17.23 -9.58 -18.43
N GLN A 119 16.32 -10.49 -18.05
CA GLN A 119 16.63 -11.91 -17.91
C GLN A 119 17.01 -12.55 -19.25
N VAL A 120 16.28 -12.26 -20.33
CA VAL A 120 16.58 -12.79 -21.67
C VAL A 120 17.95 -12.30 -22.16
N VAL A 121 18.27 -11.03 -21.97
CA VAL A 121 19.57 -10.45 -22.37
C VAL A 121 20.72 -11.11 -21.60
N VAL A 122 20.60 -11.24 -20.27
CA VAL A 122 21.62 -11.90 -19.44
C VAL A 122 21.79 -13.38 -19.83
N ALA A 123 20.69 -14.09 -20.11
CA ALA A 123 20.73 -15.48 -20.55
C ALA A 123 21.43 -15.65 -21.92
N ILE A 124 21.18 -14.75 -22.88
CA ILE A 124 21.86 -14.77 -24.19
C ILE A 124 23.36 -14.52 -24.01
N ILE A 125 23.74 -13.51 -23.21
CA ILE A 125 25.15 -13.18 -22.97
C ILE A 125 25.86 -14.36 -22.30
N MET A 126 25.27 -14.96 -21.26
CA MET A 126 25.87 -16.13 -20.61
C MET A 126 25.91 -17.36 -21.52
N GLY A 127 24.88 -17.60 -22.31
CA GLY A 127 24.87 -18.67 -23.31
C GLY A 127 25.99 -18.50 -24.34
N LEU A 128 26.22 -17.28 -24.82
CA LEU A 128 27.32 -16.97 -25.73
C LEU A 128 28.68 -17.14 -25.08
N LEU A 129 28.86 -16.67 -23.83
CA LEU A 129 30.12 -16.85 -23.11
C LEU A 129 30.45 -18.32 -22.90
N VAL A 130 29.49 -19.12 -22.43
CA VAL A 130 29.68 -20.57 -22.28
C VAL A 130 29.94 -21.22 -23.63
N GLY A 131 29.19 -20.85 -24.67
CA GLY A 131 29.38 -21.37 -26.03
C GLY A 131 30.74 -21.02 -26.64
N LEU A 132 31.32 -19.86 -26.30
CA LEU A 132 32.67 -19.46 -26.72
C LEU A 132 33.77 -20.18 -25.93
N VAL A 133 33.61 -20.33 -24.61
CA VAL A 133 34.58 -21.02 -23.75
C VAL A 133 34.71 -22.49 -24.12
N PHE A 134 33.60 -23.13 -24.47
CA PHE A 134 33.53 -24.53 -24.89
C PHE A 134 33.34 -24.66 -26.41
N TYR A 135 33.79 -23.66 -27.18
CA TYR A 135 33.78 -23.73 -28.63
C TYR A 135 34.77 -24.79 -29.12
N ASP A 136 34.35 -25.61 -30.08
CA ASP A 136 35.18 -26.67 -30.70
C ASP A 136 35.74 -27.72 -29.72
N MET A 137 34.85 -28.34 -28.94
CA MET A 137 35.23 -29.45 -28.06
C MET A 137 35.63 -30.70 -28.85
N GLU A 138 36.84 -31.20 -28.59
CA GLU A 138 37.31 -32.47 -29.14
C GLU A 138 36.36 -33.64 -28.77
N LEU A 139 36.17 -34.57 -29.73
CA LEU A 139 35.38 -35.80 -29.56
C LEU A 139 36.18 -36.93 -28.85
N THR A 140 37.36 -36.62 -28.35
CA THR A 140 38.27 -37.53 -27.63
C THR A 140 37.74 -37.84 -26.23
N ILE A 141 38.01 -39.06 -25.73
CA ILE A 141 37.56 -39.51 -24.40
C ILE A 141 38.18 -38.62 -23.29
N ASP A 142 39.46 -38.31 -23.43
CA ASP A 142 40.20 -37.33 -22.64
C ASP A 142 40.86 -36.38 -23.63
N PRO A 143 40.64 -35.04 -23.62
CA PRO A 143 39.94 -34.18 -22.65
C PRO A 143 38.45 -33.83 -22.94
N GLY A 144 37.82 -34.42 -23.96
CA GLY A 144 36.48 -34.02 -24.41
C GLY A 144 35.35 -34.21 -23.39
N VAL A 145 35.39 -35.27 -22.57
CA VAL A 145 34.37 -35.54 -21.54
C VAL A 145 34.38 -34.49 -20.43
N GLN A 146 35.56 -34.06 -19.98
CA GLN A 146 35.71 -33.05 -18.94
C GLN A 146 35.18 -31.68 -19.40
N ASN A 147 35.45 -31.29 -20.65
CA ASN A 147 34.92 -30.04 -21.22
C ASN A 147 33.39 -30.07 -21.31
N ARG A 148 32.78 -31.21 -21.66
CA ARG A 148 31.31 -31.37 -21.70
C ARG A 148 30.68 -31.26 -20.30
N LEU A 149 31.30 -31.89 -19.30
CA LEU A 149 30.84 -31.79 -17.91
C LEU A 149 30.96 -30.35 -17.40
N GLY A 150 32.06 -29.66 -17.72
CA GLY A 150 32.24 -28.24 -17.43
C GLY A 150 31.16 -27.36 -18.05
N ALA A 151 30.83 -27.58 -19.33
CA ALA A 151 29.79 -26.83 -20.03
C ALA A 151 28.42 -27.02 -19.38
N ILE A 152 28.02 -28.26 -19.08
CA ILE A 152 26.75 -28.57 -18.41
C ILE A 152 26.71 -27.94 -17.02
N PHE A 153 27.79 -28.04 -16.25
CA PHE A 153 27.90 -27.42 -14.93
C PHE A 153 27.70 -25.89 -15.00
N PHE A 154 28.37 -25.21 -15.93
CA PHE A 154 28.23 -23.76 -16.10
C PHE A 154 26.81 -23.34 -16.51
N ILE A 155 26.15 -24.10 -17.39
CA ILE A 155 24.76 -23.84 -17.78
C ILE A 155 23.83 -23.96 -16.56
N VAL A 156 23.97 -25.03 -15.77
CA VAL A 156 23.14 -25.26 -14.57
C VAL A 156 23.36 -24.17 -13.53
N VAL A 157 24.61 -23.79 -13.27
CA VAL A 157 24.93 -22.70 -12.33
C VAL A 157 24.36 -21.37 -12.80
N SER A 158 24.48 -21.05 -14.10
CA SER A 158 23.89 -19.84 -14.68
C SER A 158 22.37 -19.81 -14.52
N GLN A 159 21.70 -20.96 -14.67
CA GLN A 159 20.26 -21.08 -14.45
C GLN A 159 19.88 -20.83 -12.99
N ILE A 160 20.66 -21.36 -12.03
CA ILE A 160 20.43 -21.12 -10.60
C ILE A 160 20.52 -19.62 -10.28
N PHE A 161 21.57 -18.94 -10.74
CA PHE A 161 21.71 -17.50 -10.53
C PHE A 161 20.56 -16.69 -11.15
N SER A 162 20.04 -17.12 -12.31
CA SER A 162 18.88 -16.47 -12.92
C SER A 162 17.64 -16.52 -12.03
N THR A 163 17.45 -17.57 -11.23
CA THR A 163 16.28 -17.67 -10.34
C THR A 163 16.32 -16.68 -9.16
N LEU A 164 17.52 -16.24 -8.73
CA LEU A 164 17.65 -15.23 -7.67
C LEU A 164 17.04 -13.88 -8.04
N THR A 165 16.97 -13.56 -9.33
CA THR A 165 16.35 -12.31 -9.81
C THR A 165 14.83 -12.27 -9.56
N ALA A 166 14.19 -13.42 -9.31
CA ALA A 166 12.77 -13.48 -8.95
C ALA A 166 12.45 -12.92 -7.55
N ILE A 167 13.47 -12.68 -6.71
CA ILE A 167 13.31 -12.12 -5.37
C ILE A 167 12.98 -10.62 -5.42
N GLU A 168 13.54 -9.88 -6.38
CA GLU A 168 13.36 -8.42 -6.45
C GLU A 168 11.88 -8.00 -6.66
N PRO A 169 11.10 -8.63 -7.56
CA PRO A 169 9.67 -8.38 -7.68
C PRO A 169 8.89 -8.69 -6.39
N LEU A 170 9.25 -9.78 -5.69
CA LEU A 170 8.59 -10.17 -4.43
C LEU A 170 8.79 -9.12 -3.34
N ILE A 171 9.99 -8.52 -3.25
CA ILE A 171 10.28 -7.45 -2.29
C ILE A 171 9.48 -6.18 -2.64
N LYS A 172 9.38 -5.82 -3.92
CA LYS A 172 8.60 -4.65 -4.36
C LYS A 172 7.11 -4.81 -4.07
N GLU A 173 6.56 -6.00 -4.31
CA GLU A 173 5.13 -6.27 -4.06
C GLU A 173 4.82 -6.51 -2.57
N ARG A 174 5.82 -6.78 -1.71
CA ARG A 174 5.61 -6.95 -0.26
C ARG A 174 4.84 -5.79 0.37
N VAL A 175 5.05 -4.55 -0.08
CA VAL A 175 4.38 -3.35 0.45
C VAL A 175 2.86 -3.38 0.19
N LEU A 176 2.41 -4.06 -0.87
CA LEU A 176 0.99 -4.25 -1.17
C LEU A 176 0.31 -5.23 -0.21
N PHE A 177 1.07 -6.13 0.42
CA PHE A 177 0.54 -7.17 1.32
C PHE A 177 0.66 -6.83 2.80
N ILE A 178 1.40 -5.78 3.16
CA ILE A 178 1.53 -5.31 4.55
C ILE A 178 0.63 -4.09 4.70
N HIS A 179 -0.61 -4.36 5.08
CA HIS A 179 -1.56 -3.46 5.74
C HIS A 179 -2.15 -4.23 6.91
#